data_AF-E4PKB0-F1
#
_entry.id   AF-E4PKB0-F1
#
_cell.length_a   1.000
_cell.length_b   1.000
_cell.length_c   1.000
_cell.angle_alpha   90.00
_cell.angle_beta   90.00
_cell.angle_gamma   90.00
#
_symmetry.space_group_name_H-M   'P 1'
#
loop_
_entity.id
_entity.type
_entity.pdbx_description
1 polymer ?
#
loop_
_entity_poly.entity_id
_entity_poly.type
_entity_poly.pdbx_seq_one_letter_code
_entity_poly.pdbx_strand_id
1 'polypeptide(L)'
;MLVVTQSADELNVRQYTKESSSTTVAASVTAEPGDKFILATVFINEPDIELQQTRSRMHYGATRLAVEGSPRSPEQMVGNYWTARKTSGSLEFQFVSRNRAHSFEHAYRLRKASE
;
A
#
# COMPACT_ATOMS: atom_id res chain seq x y z
N MET A 1 2.06 -6.62 -2.43
CA MET A 1 2.61 -6.33 -1.08
C MET A 1 2.47 -4.85 -0.80
N LEU A 2 2.15 -4.45 0.43
CA LEU A 2 2.07 -3.06 0.87
C LEU A 2 3.22 -2.77 1.85
N VAL A 3 3.90 -1.65 1.67
CA VAL A 3 4.93 -1.16 2.59
C VAL A 3 4.51 0.23 3.05
N VAL A 4 4.42 0.41 4.36
CA VAL A 4 4.10 1.69 4.99
C VAL A 4 5.32 2.12 5.81
N THR A 5 5.82 3.32 5.55
CA THR A 5 6.91 3.92 6.32
C THR A 5 6.51 5.30 6.79
N GLN A 6 6.77 5.58 8.05
CA GLN A 6 6.41 6.83 8.69
C GLN A 6 7.62 7.41 9.44
N SER A 7 7.82 8.72 9.32
CA SER A 7 8.68 9.56 10.17
C SER A 7 7.81 10.54 10.96
N ALA A 8 8.42 11.54 11.60
CA ALA A 8 7.66 12.58 12.29
C ALA A 8 6.78 13.41 11.35
N ASP A 9 7.17 13.56 10.09
CA ASP A 9 6.61 14.50 9.11
C ASP A 9 6.28 13.87 7.75
N GLU A 10 6.67 12.61 7.51
CA GLU A 10 6.48 11.92 6.24
C GLU A 10 5.73 10.61 6.44
N LEU A 11 4.79 10.35 5.53
CA LEU A 11 4.09 9.07 5.41
C LEU A 11 4.18 8.60 3.97
N ASN A 12 4.89 7.49 3.77
CA ASN A 12 5.03 6.84 2.47
C ASN A 12 4.32 5.49 2.49
N VAL A 13 3.62 5.22 1.40
CA VAL A 13 2.85 4.01 1.17
C VAL A 13 3.15 3.51 -0.24
N ARG A 14 3.88 2.39 -0.30
CA ARG A 14 4.27 1.76 -1.56
C ARG A 14 3.59 0.42 -1.74
N GLN A 15 3.01 0.21 -2.91
CA GLN A 15 2.50 -1.06 -3.37
C GLN A 15 3.52 -1.67 -4.32
N TYR A 16 3.82 -2.95 -4.12
CA TYR A 16 4.68 -3.73 -5.00
C TYR A 16 3.91 -4.92 -5.55
N THR A 17 3.96 -5.07 -6.87
CA THR A 17 3.57 -6.27 -7.60
C THR A 17 4.78 -6.77 -8.40
N LYS A 18 4.65 -7.90 -9.10
CA LYS A 18 5.69 -8.39 -10.01
C LYS A 18 5.89 -7.50 -11.24
N GLU A 19 4.89 -6.68 -11.56
CA GLU A 19 4.77 -5.96 -12.84
C GLU A 19 4.79 -4.44 -12.68
N SER A 20 4.70 -3.96 -11.43
CA SER A 20 4.61 -2.54 -11.11
C SER A 20 4.99 -2.25 -9.67
N SER A 21 5.36 -1.00 -9.44
CA SER A 21 5.42 -0.42 -8.11
C SER A 21 4.59 0.87 -8.07
N SER A 22 4.27 1.35 -6.88
CA SER A 22 3.61 2.65 -6.72
C SER A 22 4.50 3.66 -6.01
N THR A 23 4.34 4.92 -6.40
CA THR A 23 4.90 6.09 -5.72
C THR A 23 3.80 6.85 -5.00
N THR A 24 4.03 7.20 -3.73
CA THR A 24 3.09 7.97 -2.92
C THR A 24 3.03 9.42 -3.43
N VAL A 25 1.83 9.94 -3.63
CA VAL A 25 1.58 11.35 -3.96
C VAL A 25 1.15 12.10 -2.71
N ALA A 26 0.23 11.51 -1.96
CA ALA A 26 -0.23 12.01 -0.67
C ALA A 26 -0.68 10.82 0.17
N ALA A 27 -0.46 10.88 1.48
CA ALA A 27 -1.00 9.91 2.41
C ALA A 27 -1.35 10.58 3.73
N SER A 28 -2.37 10.06 4.40
CA SER A 28 -2.74 10.48 5.74
C SER A 28 -3.22 9.28 6.57
N VAL A 29 -2.95 9.35 7.87
CA VAL A 29 -3.60 8.49 8.86
C VAL A 29 -4.54 9.35 9.68
N THR A 30 -5.79 8.93 9.81
CA THR A 30 -6.81 9.62 10.61
C THR A 30 -7.38 8.67 11.64
N ALA A 31 -7.49 9.14 12.89
CA ALA A 31 -8.21 8.42 13.93
C ALA A 31 -9.73 8.65 13.76
N GLU A 32 -10.49 7.56 13.74
CA GLU A 32 -11.94 7.53 13.84
C GLU A 32 -12.34 7.12 15.28
N PRO A 33 -13.58 7.42 15.73
CA PRO A 33 -14.07 6.97 17.02
C PRO A 33 -13.92 5.45 17.21
N GLY A 34 -13.55 5.04 18.43
CA GLY A 34 -13.39 3.62 18.79
C GLY A 34 -12.03 3.01 18.38
N ASP A 35 -10.95 3.77 18.53
CA ASP A 35 -9.56 3.33 18.28
C ASP A 35 -9.30 2.80 16.85
N LYS A 36 -10.12 3.24 15.90
CA LYS A 36 -9.99 2.87 14.51
C LYS A 36 -9.12 3.88 13.77
N PHE A 37 -8.22 3.40 12.92
CA PHE A 37 -7.41 4.26 12.07
C PHE A 37 -7.73 4.03 10.60
N ILE A 38 -7.75 5.09 9.81
CA ILE A 38 -7.84 5.02 8.36
C ILE A 38 -6.54 5.49 7.75
N LEU A 39 -5.92 4.65 6.94
CA LEU A 39 -4.86 5.02 6.02
C LEU A 39 -5.48 5.36 4.66
N ALA A 40 -5.48 6.64 4.31
CA ALA A 40 -5.84 7.13 2.98
C ALA A 40 -4.56 7.41 2.19
N THR A 41 -4.52 7.02 0.92
CA THR A 41 -3.34 7.22 0.07
C THR A 41 -3.75 7.53 -1.35
N VAL A 42 -3.13 8.55 -1.95
CA VAL A 42 -3.09 8.77 -3.39
C VAL A 42 -1.72 8.34 -3.89
N PHE A 43 -1.68 7.59 -4.98
CA PHE A 43 -0.46 7.04 -5.55
C PHE A 43 -0.45 7.14 -7.08
N ILE A 44 0.74 7.10 -7.66
CA ILE A 44 0.96 6.80 -9.08
C ILE A 44 1.39 5.34 -9.15
N ASN A 45 0.67 4.52 -9.93
CA ASN A 45 1.14 3.19 -10.28
C ASN A 45 2.08 3.29 -11.49
N GLU A 46 3.26 2.71 -11.36
CA GLU A 46 4.37 2.74 -12.30
C GLU A 46 4.71 1.30 -12.71
N PRO A 47 4.08 0.79 -13.80
CA PRO A 47 4.41 -0.51 -14.36
C PRO A 47 5.80 -0.53 -14.98
N ASP A 48 6.36 -1.73 -15.17
CA ASP A 48 7.62 -1.89 -15.89
C ASP A 48 7.52 -1.31 -17.31
N ILE A 49 8.64 -0.77 -17.81
CA ILE A 49 8.67 0.03 -19.05
C ILE A 49 8.09 -0.72 -20.26
N GLU A 50 8.33 -2.03 -20.35
CA GLU A 50 7.82 -2.91 -21.39
C GLU A 50 6.28 -3.02 -21.36
N LEU A 51 5.69 -2.95 -20.16
CA LEU A 51 4.25 -2.98 -19.96
C LEU A 51 3.60 -1.63 -20.23
N GLN A 52 4.31 -0.53 -19.99
CA GLN A 52 3.80 0.82 -20.25
C GLN A 52 3.45 1.05 -21.72
N GLN A 53 4.24 0.46 -22.63
CA GLN A 53 4.03 0.60 -24.07
C GLN A 53 2.90 -0.29 -24.61
N THR A 54 2.58 -1.39 -23.92
CA THR A 54 1.70 -2.45 -24.44
C THR A 54 0.34 -2.49 -23.78
N ARG A 55 0.25 -2.49 -22.44
CA ARG A 55 -1.02 -2.73 -21.72
C ARG A 55 -1.26 -1.84 -20.50
N SER A 56 -0.21 -1.31 -19.87
CA SER A 56 -0.32 -0.62 -18.58
C SER A 56 0.57 0.62 -18.48
N ARG A 57 0.16 1.73 -19.10
CA ARG A 57 0.67 3.08 -18.81
C ARG A 57 0.50 3.48 -17.33
N MET A 58 1.40 4.34 -16.87
CA MET A 58 1.31 5.01 -15.57
C MET A 58 -0.05 5.67 -15.37
N HIS A 59 -0.57 5.60 -14.15
CA HIS A 59 -1.87 6.17 -13.80
C HIS A 59 -1.99 6.41 -12.31
N TYR A 60 -2.81 7.39 -11.93
CA TYR A 60 -3.15 7.64 -10.54
C TYR A 60 -4.12 6.59 -10.02
N GLY A 61 -4.02 6.32 -8.73
CA GLY A 61 -5.02 5.63 -7.95
C GLY A 61 -5.03 6.12 -6.53
N ALA A 62 -5.97 5.61 -5.75
CA ALA A 62 -6.00 5.84 -4.33
C ALA A 62 -6.57 4.64 -3.59
N THR A 63 -6.20 4.54 -2.31
CA THR A 63 -6.70 3.54 -1.37
C THR A 63 -7.29 4.21 -0.15
N ARG A 64 -8.27 3.54 0.45
CA ARG A 64 -8.78 3.82 1.79
C ARG A 64 -8.80 2.52 2.57
N LEU A 65 -7.90 2.38 3.53
CA LEU A 65 -7.70 1.16 4.32
C LEU A 65 -8.00 1.44 5.78
N ALA A 66 -8.90 0.67 6.38
CA ALA A 66 -9.05 0.62 7.83
C ALA A 66 -7.92 -0.24 8.41
N VAL A 67 -7.25 0.27 9.43
CA VAL A 67 -6.27 -0.46 10.23
C VAL A 67 -7.01 -1.13 11.37
N GLU A 68 -6.87 -2.44 11.47
CA GLU A 68 -7.46 -3.25 12.53
C GLU A 68 -6.37 -3.85 13.42
N GLY A 69 -6.71 -4.03 14.70
CA GLY A 69 -5.76 -4.32 15.77
C GLY A 69 -5.54 -3.11 16.68
N SER A 70 -4.76 -3.29 17.74
CA SER A 70 -4.50 -2.21 18.70
C SER A 70 -3.57 -1.12 18.10
N PRO A 71 -3.63 0.14 18.56
CA PRO A 71 -2.87 1.25 17.96
C PRO A 71 -1.35 1.04 17.87
N ARG A 72 -0.78 0.14 18.68
CA ARG A 72 0.66 -0.18 18.71
C ARG A 72 0.98 -1.58 18.18
N SER A 73 -0.03 -2.33 17.75
CA SER A 73 0.10 -3.67 17.18
C SER A 73 -1.01 -3.86 16.15
N PRO A 74 -0.91 -3.18 14.99
CA PRO A 74 -1.81 -3.40 13.88
C PRO A 74 -1.62 -4.82 13.36
N GLU A 75 -2.73 -5.52 13.14
CA GLU A 75 -2.73 -6.92 12.71
C GLU A 75 -3.08 -7.02 11.23
N GLN A 76 -4.03 -6.20 10.78
CA GLN A 76 -4.49 -6.21 9.41
C GLN A 76 -4.92 -4.83 8.92
N MET A 77 -5.01 -4.71 7.60
CA MET A 77 -5.59 -3.57 6.92
C MET A 77 -6.57 -4.04 5.86
N VAL A 78 -7.79 -3.53 5.89
CA VAL A 78 -8.87 -3.88 4.96
C VAL A 78 -9.50 -2.64 4.37
N GLY A 79 -9.85 -2.69 3.09
CA GLY A 79 -10.50 -1.55 2.45
C GLY A 79 -10.58 -1.69 0.96
N ASN A 80 -10.51 -0.56 0.26
CA ASN A 80 -10.74 -0.52 -1.18
C ASN A 80 -9.74 0.38 -1.90
N TYR A 81 -9.61 0.17 -3.21
CA TYR A 81 -8.88 1.02 -4.12
C TYR A 81 -9.75 1.50 -5.27
N TRP A 82 -9.34 2.61 -5.87
CA TRP A 82 -9.81 3.05 -7.18
C TRP A 82 -8.66 3.60 -8.01
N THR A 83 -8.80 3.57 -9.33
CA THR A 83 -7.79 4.10 -10.25
C THR A 83 -8.42 5.05 -11.27
N ALA A 84 -7.60 5.95 -11.81
CA ALA A 84 -7.97 6.80 -12.94
C ALA A 84 -8.35 6.00 -14.21
N ARG A 85 -8.08 4.68 -14.22
CA ARG A 85 -8.48 3.75 -15.29
C ARG A 85 -9.88 3.16 -15.09
N LYS A 86 -10.67 3.70 -14.15
CA LYS A 86 -12.02 3.20 -13.81
C LYS A 86 -12.02 1.74 -13.32
N THR A 87 -10.90 1.30 -12.73
CA THR A 87 -10.87 0.04 -11.98
C THR A 87 -10.98 0.33 -10.50
N SER A 88 -11.64 -0.57 -9.77
CA SER A 88 -11.78 -0.51 -8.32
C SER A 88 -11.93 -1.92 -7.78
N GLY A 89 -11.72 -2.08 -6.48
CA GLY A 89 -11.88 -3.36 -5.81
C GLY A 89 -11.46 -3.29 -4.36
N SER A 90 -11.56 -4.43 -3.69
CA SER A 90 -11.19 -4.57 -2.28
C SER A 90 -9.72 -4.99 -2.13
N LEU A 91 -9.13 -4.60 -1.00
CA LEU A 91 -7.77 -4.93 -0.58
C LEU A 91 -7.80 -5.43 0.86
N GLU A 92 -6.99 -6.45 1.11
CA GLU A 92 -6.72 -6.98 2.44
C GLU A 92 -5.20 -7.21 2.57
N PHE A 93 -4.65 -6.77 3.69
CA PHE A 93 -3.24 -6.93 4.02
C PHE A 93 -3.11 -7.41 5.47
N GLN A 94 -2.18 -8.32 5.70
CA GLN A 94 -1.79 -8.75 7.04
C GLN A 94 -0.45 -8.12 7.41
N PHE A 95 -0.25 -7.86 8.70
CA PHE A 95 1.05 -7.44 9.20
C PHE A 95 2.05 -8.59 9.12
N VAL A 96 3.20 -8.32 8.53
CA VAL A 96 4.19 -9.34 8.18
C VAL A 96 5.56 -9.05 8.81
N SER A 97 6.04 -7.81 8.74
CA SER A 97 7.37 -7.46 9.22
C SER A 97 7.49 -5.98 9.54
N ARG A 98 8.39 -5.64 10.49
CA ARG A 98 8.84 -4.25 10.74
C ARG A 98 9.98 -3.82 9.81
N ASN A 99 10.56 -4.74 9.02
CA ASN A 99 11.65 -4.42 8.11
C ASN A 99 11.12 -3.69 6.87
N ARG A 100 11.89 -2.68 6.42
CA ARG A 100 11.54 -1.89 5.23
C ARG A 100 11.91 -2.65 3.96
N ALA A 101 10.90 -3.05 3.19
CA ALA A 101 11.11 -3.60 1.85
C ALA A 101 11.26 -2.47 0.82
N HIS A 102 12.03 -2.74 -0.23
CA HIS A 102 12.31 -1.79 -1.32
C HIS A 102 11.97 -2.34 -2.72
N SER A 103 11.50 -3.59 -2.80
CA SER A 103 11.07 -4.24 -4.04
C SER A 103 10.05 -5.33 -3.73
N PHE A 104 9.38 -5.83 -4.76
CA PHE A 104 8.49 -6.98 -4.65
C PHE A 104 9.22 -8.21 -4.06
N GLU A 105 10.39 -8.56 -4.60
CA GLU A 105 11.13 -9.74 -4.17
C GLU A 105 11.65 -9.63 -2.73
N HIS A 106 12.04 -8.44 -2.30
CA HIS A 106 12.43 -8.24 -0.91
C HIS A 106 11.22 -8.36 0.02
N ALA A 107 10.08 -7.74 -0.32
CA ALA A 107 8.84 -7.87 0.46
C ALA A 107 8.35 -9.32 0.53
N TYR A 108 8.45 -10.06 -0.58
CA TYR A 108 8.09 -11.46 -0.66
C TYR A 108 8.95 -12.35 0.25
N ARG A 109 10.27 -12.13 0.28
CA ARG A 109 11.18 -12.83 1.21
C ARG A 109 10.86 -12.55 2.67
N LEU A 110 10.55 -11.29 3.02
CA LEU A 110 10.15 -10.95 4.39
C LEU A 110 8.86 -11.65 4.81
N ARG A 111 7.89 -11.75 3.90
CA ARG A 111 6.65 -12.52 4.13
C ARG A 111 6.91 -14.01 4.33
N LYS A 112 7.83 -14.58 3.54
CA LYS A 112 8.19 -15.99 3.68
C LYS A 112 8.92 -16.30 4.99
N ALA A 113 9.62 -15.34 5.57
CA ALA A 113 10.32 -15.51 6.84
C ALA A 113 9.40 -15.33 8.07
N SER A 114 8.16 -14.84 7.88
CA SER A 114 7.17 -14.66 8.95
C SER A 114 6.12 -15.79 9.00
N GLU A 115 6.14 -16.70 8.04
CA GLU A 115 5.34 -17.95 7.99
C GLU A 115 6.02 -19.03 8.85
#